data_AF-A0A959SV08-F1
#
_entry.id   AF-A0A959SV08-F1
#
_cell.length_a   1.000
_cell.length_b   1.000
_cell.length_c   1.000
_cell.angle_alpha   90.00
_cell.angle_beta   90.00
_cell.angle_gamma   90.00
#
_symmetry.space_group_name_H-M   'P 1'
#
loop_
_entity.id
_entity.type
_entity.pdbx_description
1 polymer ?
#
loop_
_entity_poly.entity_id
_entity_poly.type
_entity_poly.pdbx_seq_one_letter_code
_entity_poly.pdbx_strand_id
1 'polypeptide(L)'
;MKRSRYLFFLLISLFITCIHATAQEKKDSIKKHVRLIEISPYGDLPKPNGYVNDFENIFSAKERSILENLVSDFQKKTGIPIAVISFSTKMTKADSLDATTMKFANAWAWGVGEKGANNGVVIGLSKAYHRMRILNGLAIQPILSEAETNQVIGTSFIPGYRSGNYFQGTYNGLKSLMAILEKRYKN
;
A
#
# COMPACT_ATOMS: atom_id res chain seq x y z
N MET A 1 -34.24 -64.22 -8.44
CA MET A 1 -32.95 -63.50 -8.64
C MET A 1 -33.02 -61.96 -8.67
N LYS A 2 -34.11 -61.27 -8.28
CA LYS A 2 -34.18 -59.77 -8.34
C LYS A 2 -33.90 -59.04 -7.02
N ARG A 3 -33.95 -59.71 -5.85
CA ARG A 3 -33.77 -59.07 -4.52
C ARG A 3 -32.31 -58.71 -4.17
N SER A 4 -31.34 -59.46 -4.69
CA SER A 4 -29.91 -59.23 -4.43
C SER A 4 -29.37 -57.93 -5.08
N ARG A 5 -29.94 -57.52 -6.23
CA ARG A 5 -29.51 -56.30 -6.94
C ARG A 5 -29.86 -55.03 -6.16
N TYR A 6 -31.05 -54.98 -5.54
CA TYR A 6 -31.46 -53.81 -4.74
C TYR A 6 -30.65 -53.66 -3.46
N LEU A 7 -30.25 -54.75 -2.80
CA LEU A 7 -29.40 -54.69 -1.61
C LEU A 7 -28.00 -54.15 -1.94
N PHE A 8 -27.46 -54.50 -3.11
CA PHE A 8 -26.18 -53.97 -3.58
C PHE A 8 -26.25 -52.48 -3.92
N PHE A 9 -27.34 -52.01 -4.55
CA PHE A 9 -27.54 -50.57 -4.81
C PHE A 9 -27.77 -49.75 -3.53
N LEU A 10 -28.45 -50.31 -2.52
CA LEU A 10 -28.69 -49.65 -1.24
C LEU A 10 -27.39 -49.50 -0.42
N LEU A 11 -26.52 -50.51 -0.46
CA LEU A 11 -25.20 -50.46 0.19
C LEU A 11 -24.24 -49.46 -0.49
N ILE A 12 -24.25 -49.35 -1.82
CA ILE A 12 -23.43 -48.35 -2.55
C ILE A 12 -23.91 -46.92 -2.24
N SER A 13 -25.23 -46.71 -2.17
CA SER A 13 -25.80 -45.40 -1.80
C SER A 13 -25.43 -44.97 -0.37
N LEU A 14 -25.41 -45.90 0.59
CA LEU A 14 -25.01 -45.65 1.97
C LEU A 14 -23.51 -45.30 2.08
N PHE A 15 -22.66 -45.93 1.25
CA PHE A 15 -21.23 -45.61 1.19
C PHE A 15 -20.96 -44.23 0.57
N ILE A 16 -21.67 -43.86 -0.50
CA ILE A 16 -21.49 -42.55 -1.16
C ILE A 16 -21.86 -41.38 -0.23
N THR A 17 -22.90 -41.53 0.58
CA THR A 17 -23.33 -40.50 1.55
C THR A 17 -22.36 -40.35 2.72
N CYS A 18 -21.81 -41.46 3.25
CA CYS A 18 -20.74 -41.41 4.26
C CYS A 18 -19.45 -40.73 3.76
N ILE A 19 -19.07 -40.94 2.49
CA ILE A 19 -17.90 -40.27 1.89
C ILE A 19 -18.14 -38.76 1.74
N HIS A 20 -19.36 -38.33 1.39
CA HIS A 20 -19.68 -36.89 1.29
C HIS A 20 -19.75 -36.19 2.65
N ALA A 21 -20.29 -36.84 3.69
CA ALA A 21 -20.38 -36.26 5.04
C ALA A 21 -19.00 -36.03 5.67
N THR A 22 -18.09 -37.00 5.54
CA THR A 22 -16.70 -36.88 6.04
C THR A 22 -15.87 -35.85 5.28
N ALA A 23 -16.13 -35.69 3.98
CA ALA A 23 -15.50 -34.65 3.16
C ALA A 23 -15.96 -33.23 3.55
N GLN A 24 -17.20 -33.08 4.01
CA GLN A 24 -17.77 -31.79 4.40
C GLN A 24 -17.22 -31.30 5.76
N GLU A 25 -17.14 -32.16 6.78
CA GLU A 25 -16.54 -31.80 8.06
C GLU A 25 -15.07 -31.38 7.93
N LYS A 26 -14.30 -32.05 7.04
CA LYS A 26 -12.91 -31.69 6.76
C LYS A 26 -12.81 -30.33 6.06
N LYS A 27 -13.68 -30.03 5.10
CA LYS A 27 -13.73 -28.73 4.42
C LYS A 27 -14.12 -27.60 5.36
N ASP A 28 -15.10 -27.81 6.23
CA ASP A 28 -15.58 -26.79 7.18
C ASP A 28 -14.56 -26.55 8.30
N SER A 29 -13.86 -27.59 8.75
CA SER A 29 -12.75 -27.48 9.71
C SER A 29 -11.55 -26.74 9.12
N ILE A 30 -11.21 -27.01 7.86
CA ILE A 30 -10.17 -26.25 7.12
C ILE A 30 -10.60 -24.79 6.96
N LYS A 31 -11.86 -24.52 6.59
CA LYS A 31 -12.39 -23.16 6.43
C LYS A 31 -12.44 -22.38 7.75
N LYS A 32 -12.62 -23.07 8.88
CA LYS A 32 -12.58 -22.49 10.24
C LYS A 32 -11.15 -22.15 10.69
N HIS A 33 -10.15 -22.97 10.34
CA HIS A 33 -8.74 -22.69 10.64
C HIS A 33 -8.12 -21.66 9.69
N VAL A 34 -8.56 -21.60 8.43
CA VAL A 34 -8.10 -20.58 7.45
C VAL A 34 -8.69 -19.19 7.76
N ARG A 35 -9.80 -19.10 8.52
CA ARG A 35 -10.45 -17.83 8.86
C ARG A 35 -9.70 -16.96 9.89
N LEU A 36 -8.62 -17.46 10.49
CA LEU A 36 -7.78 -16.73 11.46
C LEU A 36 -6.43 -16.28 10.88
N ILE A 37 -6.20 -16.51 9.59
CA ILE A 37 -4.91 -16.32 8.94
C ILE A 37 -5.13 -15.48 7.67
N GLU A 38 -5.66 -14.26 7.83
CA GLU A 38 -5.30 -13.16 6.93
C GLU A 38 -3.94 -12.62 7.41
N ILE A 39 -2.87 -13.40 7.28
CA ILE A 39 -1.52 -12.85 7.49
C ILE A 39 -1.29 -11.91 6.33
N SER A 40 -1.47 -10.61 6.58
CA SER A 40 -0.89 -9.62 5.70
C SER A 40 0.59 -9.97 5.56
N PRO A 41 1.13 -10.21 4.34
CA PRO A 41 2.54 -10.56 4.16
C PRO A 41 3.51 -9.48 4.65
N TYR A 42 2.96 -8.36 5.13
CA TYR A 42 3.66 -7.20 5.63
C TYR A 42 3.64 -7.06 7.18
N GLY A 43 3.11 -8.01 7.94
CA GLY A 43 3.09 -7.95 9.42
C GLY A 43 2.30 -6.75 9.98
N ASP A 44 2.41 -6.50 11.29
CA ASP A 44 1.73 -5.39 11.98
C ASP A 44 2.37 -4.04 11.66
N LEU A 45 2.09 -3.52 10.48
CA LEU A 45 2.33 -2.11 10.18
C LEU A 45 1.37 -1.24 11.01
N PRO A 46 1.80 -0.06 11.48
CA PRO A 46 0.88 0.90 12.10
C PRO A 46 -0.26 1.19 11.13
N LYS A 47 -1.47 1.46 11.63
CA LYS A 47 -2.58 1.89 10.76
C LYS A 47 -2.28 3.30 10.22
N PRO A 48 -2.59 3.59 8.95
CA PRO A 48 -2.43 4.94 8.44
C PRO A 48 -3.37 5.90 9.17
N ASN A 49 -2.90 7.12 9.34
CA ASN A 49 -3.68 8.26 9.79
C ASN A 49 -3.68 9.31 8.67
N GLY A 50 -4.62 9.19 7.73
CA GLY A 50 -4.60 10.00 6.51
C GLY A 50 -3.44 9.64 5.59
N TYR A 51 -3.11 10.56 4.69
CA TYR A 51 -2.05 10.41 3.69
C TYR A 51 -0.67 10.79 4.21
N VAL A 52 -0.56 11.62 5.25
CA VAL A 52 0.71 12.10 5.82
C VAL A 52 0.99 11.45 7.17
N ASN A 53 1.97 10.54 7.18
CA ASN A 53 2.31 9.71 8.32
C ASN A 53 3.76 9.96 8.77
N ASP A 54 3.88 10.80 9.80
CA ASP A 54 5.18 11.29 10.30
C ASP A 54 5.64 10.52 11.53
N PHE A 55 6.36 9.42 11.32
CA PHE A 55 6.94 8.63 12.43
C PHE A 55 8.27 9.17 12.97
N GLU A 56 8.85 10.21 12.36
CA GLU A 56 10.08 10.86 12.86
C GLU A 56 9.81 12.18 13.59
N ASN A 57 8.56 12.65 13.58
CA ASN A 57 8.15 13.98 14.07
C ASN A 57 8.95 15.11 13.42
N ILE A 58 9.15 15.02 12.10
CA ILE A 58 9.86 16.04 11.31
C ILE A 58 8.96 17.22 10.92
N PHE A 59 7.65 17.08 11.11
CA PHE A 59 6.64 18.09 10.83
C PHE A 59 5.85 18.44 12.09
N SER A 60 5.66 19.74 12.34
CA SER A 60 4.70 20.21 13.33
C SER A 60 3.27 19.80 12.98
N ALA A 61 2.35 19.88 13.93
CA ALA A 61 0.93 19.56 13.68
C ALA A 61 0.32 20.43 12.57
N LYS A 62 0.70 21.72 12.51
CA LYS A 62 0.25 22.65 11.48
C LYS A 62 0.79 22.26 10.09
N GLU A 63 2.07 21.95 10.01
CA GLU A 63 2.72 21.52 8.76
C GLU A 63 2.12 20.22 8.23
N ARG A 64 1.87 19.24 9.12
CA ARG A 64 1.17 18.00 8.74
C ARG A 64 -0.21 18.28 8.19
N SER A 65 -0.99 19.15 8.82
CA SER A 65 -2.31 19.53 8.33
C SER A 65 -2.26 20.21 6.95
N ILE A 66 -1.25 21.06 6.71
CA ILE A 66 -1.06 21.69 5.39
C ILE A 66 -0.75 20.65 4.32
N LEU A 67 0.18 19.71 4.62
CA LEU A 67 0.54 18.65 3.69
C LEU A 67 -0.63 17.70 3.41
N GLU A 68 -1.40 17.34 4.46
CA GLU A 68 -2.58 16.47 4.36
C GLU A 68 -3.66 17.10 3.46
N ASN A 69 -3.97 18.38 3.68
CA ASN A 69 -4.92 19.10 2.85
C ASN A 69 -4.46 19.15 1.38
N LEU A 70 -3.16 19.42 1.16
CA LEU A 70 -2.59 19.49 -0.18
C LEU A 70 -2.77 18.18 -0.96
N VAL A 71 -2.43 17.03 -0.36
CA VAL A 71 -2.55 15.72 -1.02
C VAL A 71 -4.00 15.25 -1.12
N SER A 72 -4.84 15.55 -0.11
CA SER A 72 -6.27 15.23 -0.14
C SER A 72 -7.02 16.00 -1.23
N ASP A 73 -6.74 17.30 -1.38
CA ASP A 73 -7.39 18.10 -2.41
C ASP A 73 -6.92 17.70 -3.81
N PHE A 74 -5.66 17.32 -3.97
CA PHE A 74 -5.16 16.75 -5.23
C PHE A 74 -5.85 15.42 -5.57
N GLN A 75 -6.00 14.52 -4.61
CA GLN A 75 -6.74 13.27 -4.79
C GLN A 75 -8.20 13.54 -5.19
N LYS A 76 -8.91 14.43 -4.50
CA LYS A 76 -10.30 14.78 -4.86
C LYS A 76 -10.42 15.33 -6.28
N LYS A 77 -9.41 16.09 -6.73
CA LYS A 77 -9.39 16.73 -8.05
C LYS A 77 -9.04 15.78 -9.19
N THR A 78 -8.17 14.79 -8.95
CA THR A 78 -7.55 13.96 -9.99
C THR A 78 -7.83 12.48 -9.88
N GLY A 79 -8.32 12.02 -8.73
CA GLY A 79 -8.42 10.59 -8.39
C GLY A 79 -7.08 9.94 -8.02
N ILE A 80 -5.95 10.67 -8.05
CA ILE A 80 -4.60 10.15 -7.78
C ILE A 80 -4.25 10.38 -6.30
N PRO A 81 -4.21 9.34 -5.46
CA PRO A 81 -3.78 9.48 -4.08
C PRO A 81 -2.26 9.57 -3.98
N ILE A 82 -1.77 10.47 -3.11
CA ILE A 82 -0.36 10.64 -2.79
C ILE A 82 -0.18 10.49 -1.28
N ALA A 83 0.63 9.54 -0.84
CA ALA A 83 0.96 9.37 0.57
C ALA A 83 2.40 9.82 0.87
N VAL A 84 2.61 10.41 2.05
CA VAL A 84 3.93 10.82 2.55
C VAL A 84 4.19 10.11 3.88
N ILE A 85 5.33 9.43 3.97
CA ILE A 85 5.69 8.61 5.13
C ILE A 85 7.12 8.91 5.54
N SER A 86 7.35 9.40 6.76
CA SER A 86 8.70 9.49 7.34
C SER A 86 8.98 8.28 8.21
N PHE A 87 10.09 7.58 8.01
CA PHE A 87 10.45 6.38 8.75
C PHE A 87 11.50 6.67 9.82
N SER A 88 11.16 6.37 11.07
CA SER A 88 12.15 6.42 12.16
C SER A 88 13.13 5.24 12.08
N THR A 89 14.26 5.39 12.75
CA THR A 89 15.30 4.36 12.89
C THR A 89 14.81 3.07 13.58
N LYS A 90 13.65 3.12 14.25
CA LYS A 90 13.00 1.94 14.84
C LYS A 90 12.21 1.12 13.81
N MET A 91 11.84 1.73 12.68
CA MET A 91 10.98 1.11 11.67
C MET A 91 11.77 0.57 10.47
N THR A 92 12.87 1.23 10.12
CA THR A 92 13.72 0.83 8.99
C THR A 92 15.18 1.08 9.31
N LYS A 93 16.06 0.45 8.51
CA LYS A 93 17.48 0.79 8.40
C LYS A 93 17.69 1.62 7.14
N ALA A 94 18.86 2.27 7.04
CA ALA A 94 19.23 3.07 5.87
C ALA A 94 19.07 2.29 4.55
N ASP A 95 19.61 1.07 4.47
CA ASP A 95 19.59 0.21 3.27
C ASP A 95 18.27 -0.52 3.03
N SER A 96 17.34 -0.41 3.96
CA SER A 96 16.01 -1.03 3.85
C SER A 96 14.90 -0.01 3.61
N LEU A 97 15.22 1.28 3.43
CA LEU A 97 14.21 2.33 3.24
C LEU A 97 13.34 2.06 2.00
N ASP A 98 13.93 1.65 0.90
CA ASP A 98 13.21 1.36 -0.35
C ASP A 98 12.28 0.15 -0.17
N ALA A 99 12.80 -0.93 0.42
CA ALA A 99 12.02 -2.13 0.73
C ALA A 99 10.88 -1.83 1.72
N THR A 100 11.13 -0.98 2.71
CA THR A 100 10.12 -0.55 3.69
C THR A 100 9.05 0.32 3.01
N THR A 101 9.45 1.25 2.15
CA THR A 101 8.51 2.08 1.38
C THR A 101 7.62 1.19 0.49
N MET A 102 8.20 0.19 -0.17
CA MET A 102 7.47 -0.78 -0.99
C MET A 102 6.49 -1.62 -0.16
N LYS A 103 6.90 -2.02 1.04
CA LYS A 103 6.06 -2.73 2.00
C LYS A 103 4.83 -1.90 2.40
N PHE A 104 4.99 -0.61 2.66
CA PHE A 104 3.86 0.29 2.94
C PHE A 104 2.98 0.53 1.71
N ALA A 105 3.56 0.71 0.53
CA ALA A 105 2.81 0.87 -0.71
C ALA A 105 1.88 -0.32 -1.02
N ASN A 106 2.33 -1.54 -0.72
CA ASN A 106 1.58 -2.77 -1.01
C ASN A 106 0.70 -3.29 0.14
N ALA A 107 0.88 -2.77 1.36
CA ALA A 107 0.11 -3.23 2.51
C ALA A 107 -1.36 -2.86 2.36
N TRP A 108 -2.27 -3.81 2.53
CA TRP A 108 -3.71 -3.61 2.36
C TRP A 108 -4.26 -2.42 3.17
N ALA A 109 -3.80 -2.24 4.41
CA ALA A 109 -4.24 -1.14 5.27
C ALA A 109 -3.81 0.23 4.75
N TRP A 110 -2.75 0.29 3.93
CA TRP A 110 -2.14 1.51 3.39
C TRP A 110 -2.39 1.72 1.90
N GLY A 111 -2.69 0.64 1.17
CA GLY A 111 -2.72 0.53 -0.29
C GLY A 111 -3.09 1.84 -0.96
N VAL A 112 -2.06 2.58 -1.35
CA VAL A 112 -2.23 3.94 -1.87
C VAL A 112 -2.62 3.79 -3.33
N GLY A 113 -3.88 4.10 -3.63
CA GLY A 113 -4.49 3.85 -4.94
C GLY A 113 -5.80 3.10 -4.80
N GLU A 114 -6.67 3.21 -5.79
CA GLU A 114 -7.84 2.33 -5.83
C GLU A 114 -7.39 0.90 -6.12
N LYS A 115 -8.02 -0.08 -5.44
CA LYS A 115 -7.68 -1.50 -5.61
C LYS A 115 -7.84 -1.88 -7.08
N GLY A 116 -6.73 -2.27 -7.71
CA GLY A 116 -6.68 -2.64 -9.12
C GLY A 116 -6.40 -1.48 -10.08
N ALA A 117 -6.56 -0.22 -9.67
CA ALA A 117 -6.21 0.94 -10.49
C ALA A 117 -4.71 1.24 -10.49
N ASN A 118 -3.99 0.88 -9.42
CA ASN A 118 -2.55 1.09 -9.27
C ASN A 118 -2.11 2.54 -9.60
N ASN A 119 -2.93 3.52 -9.20
CA ASN A 119 -2.79 4.93 -9.54
C ASN A 119 -2.22 5.77 -8.39
N GLY A 120 -1.71 5.15 -7.31
CA GLY A 120 -1.15 5.88 -6.18
C GLY A 120 0.32 6.24 -6.34
N VAL A 121 0.74 7.24 -5.58
CA VAL A 121 2.15 7.61 -5.39
C VAL A 121 2.50 7.55 -3.91
N VAL A 122 3.58 6.85 -3.56
CA VAL A 122 4.06 6.74 -2.17
C VAL A 122 5.42 7.38 -2.03
N ILE A 123 5.51 8.34 -1.12
CA ILE A 123 6.74 9.06 -0.79
C ILE A 123 7.24 8.54 0.55
N GLY A 124 8.34 7.81 0.54
CA GLY A 124 9.06 7.39 1.73
C GLY A 124 10.28 8.28 1.96
N LEU A 125 10.50 8.75 3.19
CA LEU A 125 11.72 9.46 3.56
C LEU A 125 12.19 9.09 4.95
N SER A 126 13.47 9.34 5.23
CA SER A 126 14.01 9.35 6.58
C SER A 126 15.00 10.49 6.73
N LYS A 127 14.76 11.35 7.72
CA LYS A 127 15.70 12.41 8.12
C LYS A 127 16.96 11.79 8.71
N ALA A 128 16.82 10.80 9.59
CA ALA A 128 17.95 10.15 10.24
C ALA A 128 18.94 9.52 9.23
N TYR A 129 18.43 9.04 8.10
CA TYR A 129 19.24 8.40 7.06
C TYR A 129 19.53 9.30 5.85
N HIS A 130 19.03 10.54 5.82
CA HIS A 130 19.11 11.43 4.65
C HIS A 130 18.71 10.74 3.34
N ARG A 131 17.67 9.90 3.39
CA ARG A 131 17.21 9.07 2.27
C ARG A 131 15.74 9.33 1.95
N MET A 132 15.40 9.22 0.68
CA MET A 132 14.05 9.40 0.16
C MET A 132 13.85 8.52 -1.08
N ARG A 133 12.64 7.97 -1.22
CA ARG A 133 12.18 7.22 -2.38
C ARG A 133 10.75 7.63 -2.71
N ILE A 134 10.43 7.70 -3.99
CA ILE A 134 9.07 7.82 -4.48
C ILE A 134 8.75 6.55 -5.28
N LEU A 135 7.63 5.91 -4.97
CA LEU A 135 7.11 4.75 -5.69
C LEU A 135 5.86 5.16 -6.45
N ASN A 136 5.92 5.01 -7.77
CA ASN A 136 4.79 5.25 -8.67
C ASN A 136 4.06 3.94 -8.92
N GLY A 137 2.75 3.93 -8.70
CA GLY A 137 1.89 2.83 -9.13
C GLY A 137 1.94 2.65 -10.65
N LEU A 138 1.59 1.45 -11.13
CA LEU A 138 1.69 1.09 -12.54
C LEU A 138 0.96 2.07 -13.47
N ALA A 139 -0.20 2.60 -13.08
CA ALA A 139 -0.93 3.57 -13.89
C ALA A 139 -0.28 4.96 -13.92
N ILE A 140 0.65 5.25 -13.00
CA ILE A 140 1.39 6.52 -12.94
C ILE A 140 2.64 6.49 -13.82
N GLN A 141 3.26 5.33 -14.02
CA GLN A 141 4.53 5.22 -14.75
C GLN A 141 4.51 5.79 -16.19
N PRO A 142 3.43 5.63 -17.00
CA PRO A 142 3.36 6.26 -18.32
C PRO A 142 3.30 7.79 -18.28
N ILE A 143 2.86 8.36 -17.16
CA ILE A 143 2.67 9.81 -16.97
C ILE A 143 3.94 10.42 -16.37
N LEU A 144 4.56 9.71 -15.45
CA LEU A 144 5.75 10.12 -14.72
C LEU A 144 6.70 8.93 -14.56
N SER A 145 7.77 8.93 -15.34
CA SER A 145 8.79 7.89 -15.31
C SER A 145 9.62 7.92 -14.02
N GLU A 146 10.34 6.83 -13.74
CA GLU A 146 11.28 6.80 -12.61
C GLU A 146 12.39 7.85 -12.75
N ALA A 147 12.91 8.07 -13.96
CA ALA A 147 13.93 9.08 -14.22
C ALA A 147 13.44 10.50 -13.90
N GLU A 148 12.23 10.85 -14.37
CA GLU A 148 11.60 12.14 -14.06
C GLU A 148 11.29 12.28 -12.57
N THR A 149 10.83 11.19 -11.94
CA THR A 149 10.59 11.17 -10.49
C THR A 149 11.87 11.48 -9.71
N ASN A 150 12.98 10.84 -10.07
CA ASN A 150 14.29 11.10 -9.46
C ASN A 150 14.77 12.54 -9.71
N GLN A 151 14.49 13.10 -10.89
CA GLN A 151 14.76 14.51 -11.19
C GLN A 151 13.94 15.44 -10.28
N VAL A 152 12.66 15.17 -10.06
CA VAL A 152 11.81 15.96 -9.13
C VAL A 152 12.34 15.86 -7.70
N ILE A 153 12.77 14.68 -7.26
CA ILE A 153 13.42 14.50 -5.94
C ILE A 153 14.61 15.45 -5.83
N GLY A 154 15.56 15.36 -6.76
CA GLY A 154 16.79 16.14 -6.72
C GLY A 154 16.58 17.65 -6.83
N THR A 155 15.58 18.09 -7.59
CA THR A 155 15.35 19.52 -7.88
C THR A 155 14.38 20.21 -6.93
N SER A 156 13.42 19.48 -6.35
CA SER A 156 12.30 20.08 -5.61
C SER A 156 12.22 19.66 -4.14
N PHE A 157 12.61 18.43 -3.81
CA PHE A 157 12.59 17.93 -2.42
C PHE A 157 13.93 18.19 -1.71
N ILE A 158 15.01 17.70 -2.31
CA ILE A 158 16.35 17.66 -1.68
C ILE A 158 16.89 19.05 -1.30
N PRO A 159 16.66 20.16 -2.02
CA PRO A 159 17.15 21.48 -1.59
C PRO A 159 16.62 21.90 -0.21
N GLY A 160 15.35 21.63 0.09
CA GLY A 160 14.77 21.88 1.41
C GLY A 160 15.37 20.97 2.48
N TYR A 161 15.56 19.70 2.18
CA TYR A 161 16.11 18.74 3.13
C TYR A 161 17.56 19.04 3.49
N ARG A 162 18.36 19.52 2.52
CA ARG A 162 19.75 19.97 2.74
C ARG A 162 19.86 21.17 3.68
N SER A 163 18.85 22.04 3.71
CA SER A 163 18.79 23.19 4.62
C SER A 163 18.10 22.86 5.96
N GLY A 164 17.75 21.59 6.19
CA GLY A 164 17.00 21.16 7.38
C GLY A 164 15.51 21.53 7.36
N ASN A 165 15.03 22.19 6.30
CA ASN A 165 13.64 22.58 6.14
C ASN A 165 12.84 21.48 5.42
N TYR A 166 12.52 20.42 6.17
CA TYR A 166 11.79 19.26 5.65
C TYR A 166 10.40 19.63 5.16
N PHE A 167 9.64 20.42 5.92
CA PHE A 167 8.31 20.86 5.48
C PHE A 167 8.37 21.59 4.13
N GLN A 168 9.24 22.59 3.97
CA GLN A 168 9.34 23.34 2.72
C GLN A 168 9.80 22.46 1.56
N GLY A 169 10.75 21.54 1.81
CA GLY A 169 11.20 20.56 0.81
C GLY A 169 10.07 19.65 0.35
N THR A 170 9.32 19.08 1.29
CA THR A 170 8.17 18.21 0.98
C THR A 170 7.06 18.98 0.28
N TYR A 171 6.72 20.19 0.74
CA TYR A 171 5.69 21.03 0.14
C TYR A 171 6.03 21.41 -1.31
N ASN A 172 7.25 21.87 -1.57
CA ASN A 172 7.70 22.22 -2.93
C ASN A 172 7.75 20.99 -3.84
N GLY A 173 8.28 19.89 -3.31
CA GLY A 173 8.33 18.60 -4.00
C GLY A 173 6.94 18.11 -4.41
N LEU A 174 5.97 18.11 -3.49
CA LEU A 174 4.58 17.74 -3.77
C LEU A 174 3.98 18.63 -4.86
N LYS A 175 4.14 19.96 -4.77
CA LYS A 175 3.62 20.86 -5.81
C LYS A 175 4.22 20.59 -7.19
N SER A 176 5.54 20.36 -7.27
CA SER A 176 6.20 20.03 -8.54
C SER A 176 5.70 18.70 -9.11
N LEU A 177 5.57 17.68 -8.25
CA LEU A 177 5.06 16.36 -8.63
C LEU A 177 3.62 16.46 -9.15
N MET A 178 2.75 17.13 -8.38
CA MET A 178 1.34 17.34 -8.71
C MET A 178 1.16 18.14 -10.01
N ALA A 179 2.01 19.14 -10.27
CA ALA A 179 1.96 19.92 -11.51
C ALA A 179 2.25 19.05 -12.74
N ILE A 180 3.21 18.12 -12.65
CA ILE A 180 3.52 17.19 -13.76
C ILE A 180 2.35 16.21 -13.96
N LEU A 181 1.87 15.62 -12.87
CA LEU A 181 0.75 14.67 -12.90
C LEU A 181 -0.52 15.33 -13.44
N GLU A 182 -0.91 16.50 -12.95
CA GLU A 182 -2.10 17.20 -13.42
C GLU A 182 -2.01 17.57 -14.91
N LYS A 183 -0.84 18.05 -15.36
CA LYS A 183 -0.65 18.45 -16.76
C LYS A 183 -0.83 17.28 -17.72
N ARG A 184 -0.43 16.07 -17.32
CA ARG A 184 -0.34 14.90 -18.20
C ARG A 184 -1.48 13.90 -17.99
N TYR A 185 -2.15 13.90 -16.85
CA TYR A 185 -3.28 12.99 -16.58
C TYR A 185 -4.58 13.43 -17.26
N LYS A 186 -4.73 14.72 -17.55
CA LYS A 186 -5.90 15.29 -18.22
C LYS A 186 -5.81 15.26 -19.76
N ASN A 187 -4.73 14.72 -20.32
CA ASN A 187 -4.51 14.54 -21.75
C ASN A 187 -4.48 13.05 -22.09
#